data_AF-A0A8J3L6L8-F1
#
_entry.id   AF-A0A8J3L6L8-F1
#
_cell.length_a   1.000
_cell.length_b   1.000
_cell.length_c   1.000
_cell.angle_alpha   90.00
_cell.angle_beta   90.00
_cell.angle_gamma   90.00
#
_symmetry.space_group_name_H-M   'P 1'
#
loop_
_entity.id
_entity.type
_entity.pdbx_description
1 polymer ?
#
loop_
_entity_poly.entity_id
_entity_poly.type
_entity_poly.pdbx_seq_one_letter_code
_entity_poly.pdbx_strand_id
1 'polypeptide(L)'
;MGTLGNGLPDLPPEWGEVVIPDDPAELAEEAERVRDELRAEARAARRAAWRARWRRRLHLPERIDDPDQPSLVLPLIVLGVAVVITLLSLLLIAWPGLTRTTPETPQPGPPVRPAVSAPADAPTTAPTTGHLPPSEHFPGP
;
A
#
# COMPACT_ATOMS: atom_id res chain seq x y z
N MET A 1 24.52 49.51 -25.43
CA MET A 1 23.54 48.92 -24.51
C MET A 1 23.12 50.01 -23.55
N GLY A 2 21.98 50.65 -23.80
CA GLY A 2 21.46 51.65 -22.87
C GLY A 2 20.98 50.93 -21.61
N THR A 3 21.66 51.12 -20.49
CA THR A 3 21.07 50.90 -19.18
C THR A 3 20.28 52.15 -18.87
N LEU A 4 18.97 52.01 -18.62
CA LEU A 4 18.21 53.09 -18.00
C LEU A 4 18.91 53.40 -16.65
N GLY A 5 18.89 54.65 -16.19
CA GLY A 5 19.70 55.13 -15.05
C GLY A 5 19.51 54.41 -13.70
N ASN A 6 18.71 53.34 -13.67
CA ASN A 6 18.50 52.39 -12.56
C ASN A 6 19.34 51.10 -12.67
N GLY A 7 20.20 50.95 -13.69
CA GLY A 7 21.05 49.77 -13.88
C GLY A 7 20.33 48.54 -14.43
N LEU A 8 19.04 48.64 -14.75
CA LEU A 8 18.32 47.60 -15.50
C LEU A 8 18.63 47.74 -17.00
N PRO A 9 18.88 46.63 -17.71
CA PRO A 9 18.98 46.66 -19.17
C PRO A 9 17.66 47.17 -19.74
N ASP A 10 17.76 48.05 -20.73
CA ASP A 10 16.59 48.50 -21.48
C ASP A 10 15.85 47.27 -22.05
N LEU A 11 14.54 47.24 -21.83
CA LEU A 11 13.71 46.11 -22.25
C LEU A 11 13.62 46.11 -23.78
N PRO A 12 13.58 44.93 -24.42
CA PRO A 12 13.42 44.88 -25.86
C PRO A 12 12.14 45.62 -26.28
N PRO A 13 12.20 46.49 -27.29
CA PRO A 13 11.04 47.29 -27.70
C PRO A 13 9.84 46.43 -28.14
N GLU A 14 10.08 45.18 -28.55
CA GLU A 14 9.02 44.22 -28.87
C GLU A 14 8.18 43.74 -27.68
N TRP A 15 8.65 43.93 -26.43
CA TRP A 15 7.92 43.47 -25.24
C TRP A 15 6.83 44.46 -24.80
N GLY A 16 6.84 45.68 -25.34
CA GLY A 16 5.89 46.72 -24.97
C GLY A 16 6.09 47.24 -23.54
N GLU A 17 5.09 47.96 -23.03
CA GLU A 17 5.11 48.54 -21.69
C GLU A 17 4.96 47.44 -20.63
N VAL A 18 6.03 47.18 -19.87
CA VAL A 18 6.01 46.25 -18.75
C VAL A 18 5.48 46.98 -17.52
N VAL A 19 4.18 46.85 -17.28
CA VAL A 19 3.52 47.39 -16.09
C VAL A 19 3.65 46.36 -14.96
N ILE A 20 4.35 46.73 -13.88
CA ILE A 20 4.37 45.93 -12.65
C ILE A 20 3.19 46.42 -11.81
N PRO A 21 2.16 45.59 -11.55
CA PRO A 21 1.04 45.98 -10.70
C PRO A 21 1.51 46.25 -9.27
N ASP A 22 0.82 47.18 -8.60
CA ASP A 22 1.16 47.62 -7.23
C ASP A 22 0.93 46.51 -6.19
N ASP A 23 0.06 45.52 -6.49
CA ASP A 23 -0.15 44.32 -5.67
C ASP A 23 0.34 43.06 -6.42
N PRO A 24 1.37 42.35 -5.94
CA PRO A 24 1.85 41.12 -6.57
C PRO A 24 0.85 39.95 -6.46
N ALA A 25 -0.15 40.03 -5.57
CA ALA A 25 -1.18 38.99 -5.44
C ALA A 25 -2.04 38.87 -6.71
N GLU A 26 -2.21 39.96 -7.47
CA GLU A 26 -2.93 39.95 -8.74
C GLU A 26 -2.27 39.03 -9.78
N LEU A 27 -0.94 38.88 -9.74
CA LEU A 27 -0.20 37.97 -10.61
C LEU A 27 -0.17 36.52 -10.14
N ALA A 28 -0.54 36.24 -8.88
CA ALA A 28 -0.41 34.92 -8.30
C ALA A 28 -1.33 33.90 -8.96
N GLU A 29 -2.59 34.28 -9.23
CA GLU A 29 -3.58 33.42 -9.88
C GLU A 29 -3.17 33.07 -11.32
N GLU A 30 -2.67 34.05 -12.07
CA GLU A 30 -2.21 33.84 -13.45
C GLU A 30 -0.93 33.00 -13.50
N ALA A 31 0.01 33.25 -12.57
CA ALA A 31 1.21 32.43 -12.43
C ALA A 31 0.92 30.99 -12.00
N GLU A 32 -0.11 30.75 -11.19
CA GLU A 32 -0.58 29.39 -10.88
C GLU A 32 -1.12 28.69 -12.13
N ARG A 33 -1.94 29.38 -12.92
CA ARG A 33 -2.48 28.83 -14.17
C ARG A 33 -1.37 28.42 -15.14
N VAL A 34 -0.38 29.30 -15.37
CA VAL A 34 0.77 29.00 -16.24
C VAL A 34 1.59 27.83 -15.70
N ARG A 35 1.81 27.75 -14.38
CA ARG A 35 2.52 26.61 -13.77
C ARG A 35 1.79 25.30 -13.98
N ASP A 36 0.46 25.30 -13.89
CA ASP A 36 -0.33 24.09 -14.07
C ASP A 36 -0.40 23.64 -15.53
N GLU A 37 -0.49 24.58 -16.47
CA GLU A 37 -0.38 24.31 -17.90
C GLU A 37 0.97 23.69 -18.26
N LEU A 38 2.08 24.32 -17.86
CA LEU A 38 3.43 23.80 -18.10
C LEU A 38 3.66 22.45 -17.43
N ARG A 39 3.11 22.22 -16.23
CA ARG A 39 3.17 20.90 -15.58
C ARG A 39 2.39 19.85 -16.37
N ALA A 40 1.22 20.19 -16.91
CA ALA A 40 0.42 19.28 -17.72
C ALA A 40 1.16 18.89 -19.01
N GLU A 41 1.74 19.87 -19.70
CA GLU A 41 2.57 19.67 -20.89
C GLU A 41 3.81 18.83 -20.60
N ALA A 42 4.55 19.16 -19.53
CA ALA A 42 5.74 18.41 -19.13
C ALA A 42 5.41 16.94 -18.82
N ARG A 43 4.26 16.68 -18.16
CA ARG A 43 3.77 15.30 -17.94
C ARG A 43 3.41 14.60 -19.26
N ALA A 44 2.81 15.29 -20.22
CA ALA A 44 2.50 14.74 -21.53
C ALA A 44 3.77 14.40 -22.32
N ALA A 45 4.73 15.33 -22.36
CA ALA A 45 6.03 15.16 -23.01
C ALA A 45 6.82 13.99 -22.41
N ARG A 46 6.87 13.87 -21.08
CA ARG A 46 7.51 12.73 -20.40
C ARG A 46 6.87 11.40 -20.79
N ARG A 47 5.53 11.33 -20.81
CA ARG A 47 4.80 10.12 -21.21
C ARG A 47 5.05 9.75 -22.67
N ALA A 48 5.09 10.73 -23.57
CA ALA A 48 5.40 10.52 -24.98
C ALA A 48 6.84 10.03 -25.17
N ALA A 49 7.81 10.66 -24.50
CA ALA A 49 9.22 10.27 -24.55
C ALA A 49 9.47 8.88 -23.95
N TRP A 50 8.77 8.51 -22.88
CA TRP A 50 8.83 7.16 -22.30
C TRP A 50 8.25 6.12 -23.27
N ARG A 51 7.08 6.40 -23.86
CA ARG A 51 6.48 5.54 -24.89
C ARG A 51 7.39 5.38 -26.11
N ALA A 52 7.96 6.45 -26.63
CA ALA A 52 8.87 6.39 -27.78
C ALA A 52 10.12 5.55 -27.47
N ARG A 53 10.69 5.69 -26.28
CA ARG A 53 11.83 4.87 -25.82
C ARG A 53 11.45 3.39 -25.69
N TRP A 54 10.30 3.10 -25.10
CA TRP A 54 9.80 1.72 -24.98
C TRP A 54 9.50 1.09 -26.35
N ARG A 55 8.92 1.85 -27.29
CA ARG A 55 8.70 1.38 -28.67
C ARG A 55 10.00 1.05 -29.39
N ARG A 56 11.01 1.93 -29.31
CA ARG A 56 12.35 1.67 -29.87
C ARG A 56 12.98 0.43 -29.24
N ARG A 57 12.86 0.27 -27.93
CA ARG A 57 13.45 -0.86 -27.21
C ARG A 57 12.76 -2.20 -27.51
N LEU A 58 11.45 -2.16 -27.80
CA LEU A 58 10.67 -3.35 -28.13
C LEU A 58 10.54 -3.62 -29.63
N HIS A 59 11.19 -2.82 -30.49
CA HIS A 59 11.01 -2.87 -31.95
C HIS A 59 9.53 -3.01 -32.37
N LEU A 60 8.65 -2.24 -31.71
CA LEU A 60 7.23 -2.25 -32.05
C LEU A 60 7.05 -1.62 -33.44
N PRO A 61 6.35 -2.28 -34.39
CA PRO A 61 6.18 -1.74 -35.72
C PRO A 61 5.46 -0.38 -35.70
N GLU A 62 5.90 0.51 -36.60
CA GLU A 62 5.47 1.91 -36.69
C GLU A 62 4.00 2.04 -37.11
N ARG A 63 3.41 0.99 -37.70
CA ARG A 63 2.13 1.00 -38.42
C ARG A 63 1.22 -0.11 -37.91
N ILE A 64 0.30 0.26 -37.01
CA ILE A 64 -0.76 -0.62 -36.48
C ILE A 64 -2.05 -0.48 -37.31
N ASP A 65 -2.10 0.49 -38.23
CA ASP A 65 -3.27 0.83 -39.07
C ASP A 65 -3.19 0.24 -40.49
N ASP A 66 -2.61 -0.96 -40.68
CA ASP A 66 -2.84 -1.72 -41.91
C ASP A 66 -4.00 -2.71 -41.65
N PRO A 67 -5.20 -2.50 -42.22
CA PRO A 67 -6.34 -3.39 -42.03
C PRO A 67 -6.11 -4.79 -42.62
N ASP A 68 -5.09 -4.95 -43.47
CA ASP A 68 -4.77 -6.19 -44.18
C ASP A 68 -3.61 -7.01 -43.56
N GLN A 69 -2.97 -6.52 -42.49
CA GLN A 69 -1.94 -7.30 -41.78
C GLN A 69 -2.55 -8.05 -40.58
N PRO A 70 -2.32 -9.38 -40.46
CA PRO A 70 -2.88 -10.19 -39.39
C PRO A 70 -2.49 -9.59 -38.04
N SER A 71 -3.54 -9.15 -37.35
CA SER A 71 -3.59 -8.38 -36.11
C SER A 71 -2.49 -8.73 -35.11
N LEU A 72 -1.41 -7.94 -35.07
CA LEU A 72 -0.46 -7.94 -33.95
C LEU A 72 -1.12 -7.46 -32.64
N VAL A 73 -2.26 -6.76 -32.77
CA VAL A 73 -3.11 -6.34 -31.66
C VAL A 73 -3.67 -7.53 -30.89
N LEU A 74 -4.06 -8.61 -31.58
CA LEU A 74 -4.62 -9.81 -30.95
C LEU A 74 -3.63 -10.52 -30.01
N PRO A 75 -2.41 -10.91 -30.41
CA PRO A 75 -1.45 -11.53 -29.51
C PRO A 75 -1.00 -10.56 -28.41
N LEU A 76 -0.95 -9.25 -28.68
CA LEU A 76 -0.63 -8.26 -27.64
C LEU A 76 -1.72 -8.16 -26.58
N ILE A 77 -3.00 -8.21 -26.97
CA ILE A 77 -4.13 -8.26 -26.04
C ILE A 77 -4.08 -9.55 -25.23
N VAL A 78 -3.87 -10.72 -25.87
CA VAL A 78 -3.77 -12.00 -25.17
C VAL A 78 -2.62 -12.00 -24.16
N LEU A 79 -1.44 -11.51 -24.56
CA LEU A 79 -0.29 -11.39 -23.68
C LEU A 79 -0.57 -10.40 -22.53
N GLY A 80 -1.18 -9.26 -22.83
CA GLY A 80 -1.57 -8.26 -21.84
C GLY A 80 -2.53 -8.83 -20.79
N VAL A 81 -3.59 -9.51 -21.24
CA VAL A 81 -4.57 -10.17 -20.37
C VAL A 81 -3.89 -11.24 -19.51
N ALA A 82 -3.04 -12.08 -20.11
CA ALA A 82 -2.29 -13.10 -19.36
C ALA A 82 -1.40 -12.48 -18.27
N VAL A 83 -0.68 -11.40 -18.58
CA VAL A 83 0.16 -10.69 -17.60
C VAL A 83 -0.69 -10.07 -16.49
N VAL A 84 -1.83 -9.45 -16.81
CA VAL A 84 -2.74 -8.87 -15.81
C VAL A 84 -3.27 -9.94 -14.86
N ILE A 85 -3.74 -11.08 -15.39
CA ILE A 85 -4.21 -12.21 -14.57
C ILE A 85 -3.08 -12.73 -13.67
N THR A 86 -1.86 -12.83 -14.21
CA THR A 86 -0.69 -13.29 -13.48
C THR A 86 -0.32 -12.31 -12.35
N LEU A 87 -0.31 -11.01 -12.63
CA LEU A 87 -0.03 -9.97 -11.65
C LEU A 87 -1.12 -9.90 -10.58
N LEU A 88 -2.40 -10.04 -10.94
CA LEU A 88 -3.48 -10.14 -9.96
C LEU A 88 -3.27 -11.34 -9.04
N SER A 89 -2.97 -12.52 -9.60
CA SER A 89 -2.72 -13.73 -8.82
C SER A 89 -1.54 -13.53 -7.86
N LEU A 90 -0.44 -12.97 -8.37
CA LEU A 90 0.73 -12.64 -7.56
C LEU A 90 0.41 -11.59 -6.49
N LEU A 91 -0.41 -10.59 -6.79
CA LEU A 91 -0.79 -9.54 -5.85
C LEU A 91 -1.68 -10.08 -4.72
N LEU A 92 -2.62 -10.96 -5.04
CA LEU A 92 -3.46 -11.66 -4.06
C LEU A 92 -2.59 -12.49 -3.09
N ILE A 93 -1.52 -13.10 -3.59
CA ILE A 93 -0.60 -13.92 -2.80
C ILE A 93 0.40 -13.06 -2.02
N ALA A 94 0.92 -12.00 -2.64
CA ALA A 94 1.90 -11.10 -2.04
C ALA A 94 1.29 -10.25 -0.92
N TRP A 95 -0.02 -9.99 -0.96
CA TRP A 95 -0.75 -9.29 0.08
C TRP A 95 -1.86 -10.18 0.71
N PRO A 96 -1.50 -11.16 1.56
CA PRO A 96 -2.49 -11.94 2.31
C PRO A 96 -3.30 -11.07 3.30
N GLY A 97 -2.87 -9.83 3.54
CA GLY A 97 -3.60 -8.85 4.33
C GLY A 97 -4.90 -8.34 3.70
N LEU A 98 -5.09 -8.46 2.37
CA LEU A 98 -6.35 -8.07 1.71
C LEU A 98 -7.44 -9.15 1.81
N THR A 99 -7.07 -10.41 1.99
CA THR A 99 -7.99 -11.57 2.06
C THR A 99 -8.25 -12.06 3.47
N ARG A 100 -7.44 -11.65 4.47
CA ARG A 100 -7.71 -11.89 5.89
C ARG A 100 -8.78 -10.91 6.42
N THR A 101 -10.04 -11.15 6.07
CA THR A 101 -11.19 -10.62 6.80
C THR A 101 -11.92 -11.76 7.53
N THR A 102 -11.21 -12.50 8.37
CA THR A 102 -11.86 -13.30 9.41
C THR A 102 -10.91 -13.38 10.61
N PRO A 103 -11.22 -12.74 11.75
CA PRO A 103 -10.61 -13.13 13.00
C PRO A 103 -11.09 -14.54 13.34
N GLU A 104 -10.21 -15.52 13.16
CA GLU A 104 -10.26 -16.81 13.84
C GLU A 104 -10.51 -16.51 15.33
N THR A 105 -11.74 -16.69 15.76
CA THR A 105 -12.06 -16.71 17.19
C THR A 105 -11.63 -18.10 17.63
N PRO A 106 -10.61 -18.26 18.49
CA PRO A 106 -10.20 -19.58 18.95
C PRO A 106 -11.39 -20.19 19.67
N GLN A 107 -11.96 -21.25 19.10
CA GLN A 107 -13.00 -22.04 19.76
C GLN A 107 -12.35 -22.64 21.02
N PRO A 108 -12.84 -22.31 22.23
CA PRO A 108 -12.33 -22.94 23.44
C PRO A 108 -12.68 -24.43 23.37
N GLY A 109 -11.67 -25.28 23.15
CA GLY A 109 -11.82 -26.71 23.37
C GLY A 109 -12.23 -26.97 24.83
N PRO A 110 -12.94 -28.08 25.10
CA PRO A 110 -13.37 -28.42 26.46
C PRO A 110 -12.15 -28.44 27.40
N PRO A 111 -12.30 -27.96 28.65
CA PRO A 111 -11.16 -27.80 29.55
C PRO A 111 -10.50 -29.16 29.80
N VAL A 112 -9.31 -29.34 29.24
CA VAL A 112 -8.42 -30.44 29.64
C VAL A 112 -7.96 -30.10 31.05
N ARG A 113 -8.55 -30.75 32.05
CA ARG A 113 -8.06 -30.72 33.43
C ARG A 113 -6.61 -31.21 33.40
N PRO A 114 -5.63 -30.42 33.86
CA PRO A 114 -4.30 -30.96 34.09
C PRO A 114 -4.42 -32.00 35.19
N ALA A 115 -4.13 -33.26 34.87
CA ALA A 115 -3.76 -34.24 35.87
C ALA A 115 -2.42 -33.76 36.46
N VAL A 116 -2.50 -32.92 37.48
CA VAL A 116 -1.38 -32.69 38.39
C VAL A 116 -1.14 -34.01 39.09
N SER A 117 -0.10 -34.70 38.63
CA SER A 117 0.59 -35.72 39.42
C SER A 117 1.47 -35.00 40.43
N ALA A 118 1.17 -35.14 41.72
CA ALA A 118 2.21 -35.25 42.74
C ALA A 118 1.61 -35.71 44.08
N PRO A 119 2.33 -36.58 44.81
CA PRO A 119 1.87 -37.26 46.01
C PRO A 119 1.92 -36.31 47.21
N ALA A 120 0.92 -36.36 48.07
CA ALA A 120 0.98 -35.70 49.37
C ALA A 120 0.20 -36.53 50.38
N ASP A 121 0.98 -37.23 51.19
CA ASP A 121 0.59 -37.69 52.52
C ASP A 121 -0.23 -36.61 53.24
N ALA A 122 -1.50 -36.95 53.52
CA ALA A 122 -2.26 -36.74 54.77
C ALA A 122 -2.29 -35.36 55.48
N PRO A 123 -3.16 -35.12 56.48
CA PRO A 123 -4.47 -35.71 56.83
C PRO A 123 -5.55 -34.61 57.04
N THR A 124 -6.72 -35.00 57.58
CA THR A 124 -7.64 -34.14 58.37
C THR A 124 -8.58 -33.26 57.53
N THR A 125 -9.92 -33.38 57.52
CA THR A 125 -10.91 -33.77 58.55
C THR A 125 -12.11 -34.50 57.91
N ALA A 126 -12.46 -35.68 58.42
CA ALA A 126 -13.81 -36.24 58.27
C ALA A 126 -14.63 -35.89 59.52
N PRO A 127 -15.87 -35.37 59.40
CA PRO A 127 -16.84 -35.46 60.48
C PRO A 127 -17.53 -36.83 60.44
N THR A 128 -17.25 -37.59 61.48
CA THR A 128 -17.96 -38.74 62.04
C THR A 128 -19.47 -38.81 61.72
N THR A 129 -19.91 -39.94 61.19
CA THR A 129 -21.22 -40.55 61.49
C THR A 129 -21.06 -42.07 61.53
N GLY A 130 -21.12 -42.62 62.75
CA GLY A 130 -21.52 -44.00 63.05
C GLY A 130 -20.45 -45.11 62.95
N HIS A 131 -19.77 -45.44 64.05
CA HIS A 131 -19.91 -46.74 64.75
C HIS A 131 -18.98 -46.78 65.99
N LEU A 132 -19.52 -47.19 67.14
CA LEU A 132 -18.86 -47.31 68.45
C LEU A 132 -17.72 -48.36 68.51
N PRO A 133 -16.83 -48.29 69.54
CA PRO A 133 -15.54 -48.97 69.67
C PRO A 133 -15.61 -50.26 70.53
N PRO A 134 -14.46 -50.93 70.76
CA PRO A 134 -14.03 -51.19 72.15
C PRO A 134 -12.54 -50.83 72.35
N SER A 135 -12.21 -49.93 73.29
CA SER A 135 -11.85 -50.19 74.70
C SER A 135 -10.45 -50.81 74.87
N GLU A 136 -9.49 -49.97 75.27
CA GLU A 136 -8.72 -50.11 76.54
C GLU A 136 -7.33 -50.68 76.22
N HIS A 137 -6.20 -50.32 76.84
CA HIS A 137 -5.82 -49.66 78.09
C HIS A 137 -4.31 -49.30 77.87
N PHE A 138 -3.87 -48.04 77.94
CA PHE A 138 -3.04 -47.46 79.01
C PHE A 138 -1.81 -48.29 79.50
N PRO A 139 -0.71 -47.67 79.97
CA PRO A 139 0.44 -47.20 79.20
C PRO A 139 1.77 -47.78 79.74
N GLY A 140 2.85 -47.70 78.97
CA GLY A 140 4.20 -47.94 79.48
C GLY A 140 4.84 -46.63 79.99
N PRO A 141 5.38 -46.57 81.21
CA PRO A 141 6.29 -45.50 81.64
C PRO A 141 7.62 -45.54 80.89
#